data_AF-T0ZIP4-F1
#
_entry.id   AF-T0ZIP4-F1
#
_cell.length_a   1.000
_cell.length_b   1.000
_cell.length_c   1.000
_cell.angle_alpha   90.00
_cell.angle_beta   90.00
_cell.angle_gamma   90.00
#
_symmetry.space_group_name_H-M   'P 1'
#
loop_
_entity.id
_entity.type
_entity.pdbx_description
1 polymer ?
#
loop_
_entity_poly.entity_id
_entity_poly.type
_entity_poly.pdbx_seq_one_letter_code
_entity_poly.pdbx_strand_id
1 'polypeptide(L)'
;MKDKAASPTSTAANHALVSDEMRAAVSAGVRYEKRPVRNLDGQPVANLYNAWITLDNPIQLNSYTTEMVKGVILAFRAASVARDVVAVVF
;
A
#
# COMPACT_ATOMS: atom_id res chain seq x y z
N MET A 1 -19.45 10.97 -39.83
CA MET A 1 -18.11 10.49 -39.41
C MET A 1 -17.26 11.70 -39.06
N LYS A 2 -17.05 11.97 -37.77
CA LYS A 2 -16.01 12.89 -37.31
C LYS A 2 -15.23 12.15 -36.24
N ASP A 3 -14.01 11.75 -36.58
CA ASP A 3 -13.06 11.13 -35.69
C ASP A 3 -12.71 12.12 -34.58
N LYS A 4 -13.13 11.81 -33.35
CA LYS A 4 -12.74 12.54 -32.16
C LYS A 4 -11.35 12.05 -31.78
N ALA A 5 -10.32 12.81 -32.17
CA ALA A 5 -8.94 12.54 -31.78
C ALA A 5 -8.86 12.33 -30.26
N ALA A 6 -8.24 11.21 -29.86
CA ALA A 6 -8.02 10.88 -28.46
C ALA A 6 -7.09 11.94 -27.84
N SER A 7 -7.58 12.60 -26.79
CA SER A 7 -6.78 13.53 -25.99
C SER A 7 -5.54 12.82 -25.43
N PRO A 8 -4.36 13.47 -25.37
CA PRO A 8 -3.17 12.85 -24.81
C PRO A 8 -3.40 12.53 -23.34
N THR A 9 -3.30 11.24 -22.99
CA THR A 9 -3.40 10.76 -21.60
C THR A 9 -2.19 11.27 -20.82
N SER A 10 -2.33 12.38 -20.09
CA SER A 10 -1.28 12.83 -19.18
C SER A 10 -1.20 11.87 -17.99
N THR A 11 -0.06 11.19 -17.81
CA THR A 11 0.21 10.40 -16.61
C THR A 11 0.20 11.31 -15.38
N ALA A 12 -0.60 10.97 -14.37
CA ALA A 12 -0.66 11.74 -13.13
C ALA A 12 0.72 11.74 -12.43
N ALA A 13 1.16 12.90 -11.96
CA ALA A 13 2.40 13.01 -11.20
C ALA A 13 2.35 12.15 -9.92
N ASN A 14 3.52 11.64 -9.53
CA ASN A 14 3.69 10.95 -8.25
C ASN A 14 3.98 11.98 -7.16
N HIS A 15 3.08 12.09 -6.18
CA HIS A 15 3.21 13.01 -5.04
C HIS A 15 3.65 12.30 -3.74
N ALA A 16 4.16 11.07 -3.83
CA ALA A 16 4.68 10.36 -2.69
C ALA A 16 5.98 11.02 -2.16
N LEU A 17 5.95 11.50 -0.92
CA LEU A 17 7.12 12.12 -0.26
C LEU A 17 8.19 11.14 0.23
N VAL A 18 7.88 9.84 0.23
CA VAL A 18 8.76 8.79 0.77
C VAL A 18 8.89 7.72 -0.29
N SER A 19 10.13 7.37 -0.63
CA SER A 19 10.40 6.30 -1.59
C SER A 19 10.16 4.92 -0.96
N ASP A 20 9.96 3.90 -1.79
CA ASP A 20 9.75 2.54 -1.31
C ASP A 20 10.98 1.98 -0.59
N GLU A 21 12.19 2.37 -1.03
CA GLU A 21 13.45 1.98 -0.39
C GLU A 21 13.57 2.58 1.02
N MET A 22 13.26 3.87 1.16
CA MET A 22 13.27 4.54 2.47
C MET A 22 12.23 3.93 3.41
N ARG A 23 11.04 3.60 2.90
CA ARG A 23 10.01 2.92 3.69
C ARG A 23 10.49 1.56 4.15
N ALA A 24 11.08 0.75 3.27
CA ALA A 24 11.61 -0.56 3.61
C ALA A 24 12.70 -0.47 4.70
N ALA A 25 13.60 0.51 4.60
CA ALA A 25 14.66 0.74 5.58
C ALA A 25 14.15 1.06 6.99
N VAL A 26 12.99 1.74 7.11
CA VAL A 26 12.42 2.19 8.39
C VAL A 26 11.36 1.23 8.95
N SER A 27 10.91 0.25 8.15
CA SER A 27 9.81 -0.67 8.52
C SER A 27 10.29 -1.97 9.18
N ALA A 28 11.46 -1.96 9.85
CA ALA A 28 11.91 -3.13 10.59
C ALA A 28 10.85 -3.55 11.63
N GLY A 29 10.44 -4.82 11.60
CA GLY A 29 9.35 -5.34 12.44
C GLY A 29 7.93 -4.95 12.00
N VAL A 30 7.76 -4.31 10.84
CA VAL A 30 6.45 -3.99 10.26
C VAL A 30 6.40 -4.48 8.81
N ARG A 31 5.61 -5.52 8.56
CA ARG A 31 5.41 -6.05 7.20
C ARG A 31 4.32 -5.25 6.49
N TYR A 32 4.57 -4.92 5.22
CA TYR A 32 3.59 -4.30 4.32
C TYR A 32 3.42 -5.19 3.09
N GLU A 33 2.23 -5.75 2.91
CA GLU A 33 1.91 -6.66 1.82
C GLU A 33 0.70 -6.15 1.03
N LYS A 34 0.76 -6.17 -0.29
CA LYS A 34 -0.43 -5.99 -1.14
C LYS A 34 -1.04 -7.35 -1.45
N ARG A 35 -2.26 -7.59 -0.97
CA ARG A 35 -3.02 -8.81 -1.25
C ARG A 35 -4.15 -8.52 -2.23
N PRO A 36 -4.40 -9.36 -3.25
CA PRO A 36 -5.45 -9.10 -4.22
C PRO A 36 -6.83 -8.97 -3.57
N VAL A 37 -7.60 -7.97 -3.99
CA VAL A 37 -9.04 -7.89 -3.67
C VAL A 37 -9.74 -9.03 -4.37
N ARG A 38 -10.70 -9.67 -3.70
CA ARG A 38 -11.55 -10.71 -4.28
C ARG A 38 -12.97 -10.19 -4.50
N ASN A 39 -13.57 -10.52 -5.64
CA ASN A 39 -14.98 -10.23 -5.92
C ASN A 39 -15.91 -11.20 -5.15
N LEU A 40 -17.22 -11.08 -5.37
CA LEU A 40 -18.22 -11.94 -4.72
C LEU A 40 -18.06 -13.43 -5.07
N ASP A 41 -17.46 -13.74 -6.23
CA ASP A 41 -17.15 -15.10 -6.67
C ASP A 41 -15.78 -15.60 -6.15
N GLY A 42 -15.11 -14.83 -5.30
CA GLY A 42 -13.79 -15.13 -4.76
C GLY A 42 -12.63 -14.94 -5.72
N GLN A 43 -12.86 -14.43 -6.94
CA GLN A 43 -11.84 -14.20 -7.96
C GLN A 43 -11.08 -12.89 -7.72
N PRO A 44 -9.76 -12.83 -7.97
CA PRO A 44 -9.00 -11.59 -7.87
C PRO A 44 -9.53 -10.50 -8.81
N VAL A 45 -9.64 -9.27 -8.32
CA VAL A 45 -9.94 -8.09 -9.14
C VAL A 45 -8.63 -7.48 -9.63
N ALA A 46 -8.52 -7.31 -10.94
CA ALA A 46 -7.29 -6.79 -11.55
C ALA A 46 -6.93 -5.39 -11.01
N ASN A 47 -5.66 -5.21 -10.66
CA ASN A 47 -5.08 -3.95 -10.19
C ASN A 47 -5.71 -3.35 -8.92
N LEU A 48 -6.45 -4.14 -8.12
CA LEU A 48 -6.97 -3.72 -6.82
C LEU A 48 -6.47 -4.63 -5.71
N TYR A 49 -6.04 -4.02 -4.61
CA TYR A 49 -5.39 -4.69 -3.49
C TYR A 49 -5.93 -4.21 -2.15
N ASN A 50 -5.79 -5.06 -1.15
CA ASN A 50 -5.83 -4.69 0.26
C ASN A 50 -4.38 -4.56 0.74
N ALA A 51 -4.05 -3.49 1.45
CA ALA A 51 -2.77 -3.37 2.13
C ALA A 51 -2.86 -4.08 3.48
N TRP A 52 -2.07 -5.12 3.67
CA TRP A 52 -1.94 -5.85 4.91
C TRP A 52 -0.70 -5.33 5.63
N ILE A 53 -0.90 -4.74 6.79
CA ILE A 53 0.15 -4.20 7.63
C ILE A 53 0.23 -5.08 8.86
N THR A 54 1.36 -5.74 9.11
CA THR A 54 1.47 -6.69 10.23
C THR A 54 2.67 -6.36 11.10
N LEU A 55 2.42 -6.22 12.40
CA LEU A 55 3.49 -6.16 13.39
C LEU A 55 4.16 -7.53 13.47
N ASP A 56 5.46 -7.55 13.20
CA ASP A 56 6.29 -8.76 13.13
C ASP A 56 7.38 -8.68 14.19
N ASN A 57 6.94 -8.83 15.44
CA ASN A 57 7.80 -8.82 16.62
C ASN A 57 7.44 -9.99 17.53
N PRO A 58 7.68 -11.25 17.08
CA PRO A 58 7.24 -12.44 17.80
C PRO A 58 7.84 -12.54 19.21
N ILE A 59 9.03 -11.97 19.43
CA ILE A 59 9.72 -11.95 20.73
C ILE A 59 8.90 -11.19 21.79
N GLN A 60 8.08 -10.22 21.40
CA GLN A 60 7.23 -9.43 22.30
C GLN A 60 5.74 -9.60 22.00
N LEU A 61 5.33 -10.79 21.54
CA LEU A 61 3.93 -11.10 21.19
C LEU A 61 3.33 -10.09 20.19
N ASN A 62 4.15 -9.62 19.25
CA ASN A 62 3.83 -8.58 18.25
C ASN A 62 3.50 -7.19 18.82
N SER A 63 3.90 -6.91 20.07
CA SER A 63 3.91 -5.55 20.60
C SER A 63 4.85 -4.68 19.75
N TYR A 64 4.42 -3.46 19.41
CA TYR A 64 5.26 -2.53 18.68
C TYR A 64 6.09 -1.67 19.64
N THR A 65 7.33 -1.41 19.25
CA THR A 65 8.21 -0.46 19.93
C THR A 65 8.04 0.96 19.36
N THR A 66 8.59 1.95 20.06
CA THR A 66 8.65 3.34 19.55
C THR A 66 9.42 3.44 18.23
N GLU A 67 10.37 2.54 17.96
CA GLU A 67 11.05 2.52 16.66
C GLU A 67 10.14 1.94 15.57
N MET A 68 9.43 0.85 15.86
CA MET A 68 8.49 0.22 14.90
C MET A 68 7.34 1.14 14.49
N VAL A 69 6.87 2.03 15.39
CA VAL A 69 5.73 2.92 15.07
C VAL A 69 6.02 3.84 13.87
N LYS A 70 7.29 4.17 13.62
CA LYS A 70 7.72 4.92 12.42
C LYS A 70 7.40 4.13 11.16
N GLY A 71 7.72 2.83 11.16
CA GLY A 71 7.35 1.89 10.11
C GLY A 71 5.84 1.78 9.91
N VAL A 72 5.07 1.70 11.00
CA VAL A 72 3.59 1.69 10.93
C VAL A 72 3.05 2.96 10.26
N ILE A 73 3.53 4.14 10.67
CA ILE A 73 3.12 5.42 10.08
C ILE A 73 3.42 5.44 8.56
N LEU A 74 4.61 5.00 8.16
CA LEU A 74 4.98 4.96 6.74
C LEU A 74 4.21 3.90 5.94
N ALA A 75 3.84 2.78 6.56
CA ALA A 75 2.99 1.76 5.96
C ALA A 75 1.57 2.29 5.69
N PHE A 76 0.95 2.94 6.67
CA PHE A 76 -0.35 3.59 6.50
C PHE A 76 -0.30 4.74 5.49
N ARG A 77 0.79 5.52 5.48
CA ARG A 77 1.01 6.57 4.48
C ARG A 77 1.09 6.00 3.07
N ALA A 78 1.81 4.90 2.87
CA ALA A 78 1.90 4.24 1.58
C ALA A 78 0.53 3.72 1.12
N ALA A 79 -0.24 3.10 2.03
CA ALA A 79 -1.60 2.66 1.72
C ALA A 79 -2.55 3.82 1.38
N SER A 80 -2.48 4.94 2.10
CA SER A 80 -3.43 6.05 1.92
C SER A 80 -3.25 6.82 0.61
N VAL A 81 -2.05 6.81 0.04
CA VAL A 81 -1.76 7.46 -1.26
C VAL A 81 -1.76 6.48 -2.44
N ALA A 82 -1.90 5.19 -2.18
CA ALA A 82 -1.92 4.15 -3.21
C ALA A 82 -3.27 4.14 -3.93
N ARG A 83 -3.23 4.33 -5.26
CA ARG A 83 -4.44 4.35 -6.11
C ARG A 83 -5.05 2.97 -6.35
N ASP A 84 -4.29 1.93 -6.05
CA ASP A 84 -4.63 0.52 -6.23
C ASP A 84 -4.98 -0.18 -4.91
N VAL A 85 -5.05 0.55 -3.79
CA VAL A 85 -5.41 0.00 -2.47
C VAL A 85 -6.81 0.47 -2.09
N VAL A 86 -7.70 -0.47 -1.75
CA VAL A 86 -9.11 -0.16 -1.38
C VAL A 86 -9.40 -0.31 0.11
N ALA A 87 -8.59 -1.10 0.83
CA ALA A 87 -8.72 -1.29 2.27
C ALA A 87 -7.37 -1.61 2.92
N VAL A 88 -7.28 -1.33 4.22
CA VAL A 88 -6.16 -1.72 5.07
C VAL A 88 -6.63 -2.78 6.07
N VAL A 89 -5.84 -3.85 6.22
CA VAL A 89 -5.95 -4.82 7.31
C VAL A 89 -4.71 -4.63 8.20
N PHE A 90 -4.92 -4.30 9.47
CA PHE A 90 -3.86 -4.08 10.46
C PHE A 90 -4.08 -4.97 11.68
#